data_AF-A0A3N5R181-F1
#
_entry.id   AF-A0A3N5R181-F1
#
_cell.length_a   1.000
_cell.length_b   1.000
_cell.length_c   1.000
_cell.angle_alpha   90.00
_cell.angle_beta   90.00
_cell.angle_gamma   90.00
#
_symmetry.space_group_name_H-M   'P 1'
#
loop_
_entity.id
_entity.type
_entity.pdbx_description
1 polymer ?
#
loop_
_entity_poly.entity_id
_entity_poly.type
_entity_poly.pdbx_seq_one_letter_code
_entity_poly.pdbx_strand_id
1 'polypeptide(L)' 'MSGLGKGIVASSVAKLLQLTGLKVTCTKIDPYVNYDAGTMNPTAHGEVFVTDDG' A
#
# COMPACT_ATOMS: atom_id res chain seq x y z
N MET A 1 1.74 16.33 2.44
CA MET A 1 2.29 16.05 1.09
C MET A 1 2.20 14.55 0.80
N SER A 2 1.24 14.15 -0.05
CA SER A 2 1.14 12.78 -0.60
C SER A 2 1.95 12.70 -1.89
N GLY A 3 2.34 11.50 -2.35
CA GLY A 3 3.02 11.31 -3.65
C GLY A 3 4.56 11.36 -3.67
N LEU A 4 5.24 11.56 -2.54
CA LEU A 4 6.73 11.56 -2.46
C LEU A 4 7.40 10.17 -2.64
N GLY A 5 6.67 9.14 -3.11
CA GLY A 5 7.22 7.79 -3.26
C GLY A 5 7.36 6.99 -1.95
N LYS A 6 6.68 7.38 -0.86
CA LYS A 6 6.74 6.68 0.44
C LYS A 6 6.44 5.18 0.33
N GLY A 7 5.50 4.78 -0.54
CA GLY A 7 5.19 3.37 -0.80
C GLY A 7 6.37 2.60 -1.39
N ILE A 8 7.04 3.18 -2.39
CA ILE A 8 8.23 2.58 -3.03
C ILE A 8 9.36 2.41 -2.01
N VAL A 9 9.60 3.45 -1.19
CA VAL A 9 10.62 3.40 -0.14
C VAL A 9 10.30 2.31 0.88
N ALA A 10 9.07 2.27 1.41
CA ALA A 10 8.66 1.26 2.38
C ALA A 10 8.77 -0.16 1.82
N SER A 11 8.31 -0.40 0.59
CA SER A 11 8.42 -1.71 -0.07
C SER A 11 9.87 -2.12 -0.33
N SER A 12 10.74 -1.17 -0.70
CA SER A 12 12.16 -1.43 -0.92
C SER A 12 12.87 -1.82 0.38
N VAL A 13 12.58 -1.12 1.48
CA VAL A 13 13.11 -1.45 2.81
C VAL A 13 12.60 -2.82 3.27
N ALA A 14 11.30 -3.10 3.12
CA ALA A 14 10.74 -4.41 3.44
C ALA A 14 11.46 -5.53 2.66
N LYS A 15 11.77 -5.31 1.38
CA LYS A 15 12.51 -6.28 0.57
C LYS A 15 13.92 -6.52 1.09
N LEU A 16 14.65 -5.47 1.50
CA LEU A 16 15.98 -5.63 2.08
C LEU A 16 15.95 -6.44 3.38
N LEU A 17 14.96 -6.20 4.25
CA LEU A 17 14.79 -6.96 5.49
C LEU A 17 14.43 -8.43 5.23
N GLN A 18 13.63 -8.72 4.20
CA GLN A 18 13.39 -10.11 3.77
C GLN A 18 14.67 -10.80 3.30
N LEU A 19 15.57 -10.07 2.61
CA LEU A 19 16.87 -10.60 2.17
C LEU A 19 17.81 -10.92 3.34
N THR A 20 17.61 -10.32 4.52
CA THR A 20 18.36 -10.69 5.73
C THR A 20 17.74 -11.88 6.47
N GLY A 21 16.79 -12.59 5.87
CA GLY A 21 16.15 -13.78 6.44
C GLY A 21 15.02 -13.49 7.43
N LEU A 22 14.58 -12.23 7.54
CA LEU A 22 13.47 -11.86 8.43
C LEU A 22 12.12 -12.10 7.74
N LYS A 23 11.13 -12.54 8.52
CA LYS A 23 9.73 -12.58 8.07
C LYS A 23 9.12 -11.18 8.21
N VAL A 24 8.81 -10.55 7.08
CA VAL A 24 8.32 -9.16 7.03
C VAL A 24 6.97 -9.12 6.35
N THR A 25 6.07 -8.29 6.88
CA THR A 25 4.77 -7.95 6.30
C THR A 25 4.58 -6.43 6.30
N CYS A 26 3.63 -5.93 5.51
CA CYS A 26 3.34 -4.50 5.36
C CYS A 26 1.88 -4.21 5.70
N THR A 27 1.63 -3.07 6.35
CA THR A 27 0.29 -2.53 6.58
C THR A 27 0.25 -1.07 6.17
N LYS A 28 -0.73 -0.71 5.34
CA LYS A 28 -0.97 0.65 4.89
C LYS A 28 -2.14 1.24 5.69
N ILE A 29 -1.96 2.46 6.20
CA ILE A 29 -3.00 3.20 6.91
C ILE A 29 -3.41 4.38 6.03
N ASP A 30 -4.69 4.44 5.64
CA ASP A 30 -5.26 5.52 4.85
C ASP A 30 -6.05 6.48 5.74
N PRO A 31 -5.81 7.80 5.64
CA PRO A 31 -6.53 8.79 6.44
C PRO A 31 -7.90 9.16 5.84
N TYR A 32 -8.38 8.42 4.85
CA TYR A 32 -9.67 8.69 4.20
C TYR A 32 -10.83 8.13 5.03
N VAL A 33 -12.02 8.74 4.87
CA VAL A 33 -13.25 8.30 5.54
C VAL A 33 -13.84 7.06 4.87
N ASN A 34 -13.59 6.89 3.57
CA ASN A 34 -14.03 5.71 2.84
C ASN A 34 -13.51 4.45 3.53
N TYR A 35 -14.40 3.47 3.72
CA TYR A 35 -14.04 2.19 4.31
C TYR A 35 -13.06 1.42 3.42
N ASP A 36 -13.28 1.49 2.11
CA ASP A 36 -12.45 0.89 1.07
C ASP A 36 -12.36 1.80 -0.18
N ALA A 37 -11.49 1.43 -1.11
CA ALA A 37 -11.26 2.19 -2.35
C ALA A 37 -12.36 1.99 -3.42
N GLY A 38 -13.28 1.03 -3.26
CA GLY A 38 -14.30 0.68 -4.25
C GLY A 38 -15.33 1.77 -4.52
N THR A 39 -15.47 2.72 -3.59
CA THR A 39 -16.34 3.90 -3.75
C THR A 39 -15.61 5.13 -4.36
N MET A 40 -14.31 5.04 -4.61
CA MET A 40 -13.52 6.12 -5.20
C MET A 40 -13.51 6.02 -6.73
N ASN A 41 -13.49 7.17 -7.42
CA ASN A 41 -13.35 7.18 -8.88
C ASN A 41 -11.92 6.77 -9.30
N PRO A 42 -11.74 5.67 -10.06
CA PRO A 42 -10.41 5.12 -10.33
C PRO A 42 -9.54 6.01 -11.23
N THR A 43 -10.13 6.81 -12.12
CA THR A 43 -9.35 7.69 -13.00
C THR A 43 -8.76 8.88 -12.24
N ALA A 44 -9.35 9.25 -11.11
CA ALA A 44 -8.91 10.36 -10.27
C ALA A 44 -8.05 9.90 -9.08
N HIS A 45 -8.33 8.71 -8.53
CA HIS A 45 -7.73 8.23 -7.27
C HIS A 45 -6.79 7.03 -7.41
N GLY A 46 -6.73 6.42 -8.60
CA GLY A 46 -5.96 5.20 -8.85
C GLY A 46 -6.81 3.93 -8.80
N GLU A 47 -6.17 2.81 -9.12
CA GLU A 47 -6.83 1.50 -9.15
C GLU A 47 -7.24 0.99 -7.75
N VAL A 48 -8.18 0.04 -7.74
CA VAL A 48 -8.52 -0.74 -6.55
C VAL A 48 -7.72 -2.04 -6.59
N PHE A 49 -6.92 -2.30 -5.56
CA PHE A 49 -6.23 -3.56 -5.38
C PHE A 49 -7.04 -4.47 -4.46
N VAL A 50 -7.28 -5.72 -4.88
CA VAL A 50 -8.00 -6.75 -4.13
C VAL A 50 -7.01 -7.84 -3.74
N THR A 51 -6.98 -8.23 -2.47
CA THR A 51 -6.10 -9.29 -1.96
C THR A 51 -6.66 -10.68 -2.26
N ASP A 52 -5.83 -11.72 -2.09
CA ASP A 52 -6.23 -13.12 -2.37
C ASP A 52 -7.43 -13.58 -1.51
N ASP A 53 -7.69 -12.92 -0.38
CA ASP A 53 -8.79 -13.18 0.54
C ASP A 53 -10.06 -12.34 0.27
N GLY A 54 -10.05 -11.46 -0.73
CA GLY A 54 -11.18 -10.64 -1.17
C GLY A 54 -11.20 -9.21 -0.64
#